data_AF-A0A966DA58-F1
#
_entry.id   AF-A0A966DA58-F1
#
_cell.length_a   1.000
_cell.length_b   1.000
_cell.length_c   1.000
_cell.angle_alpha   90.00
_cell.angle_beta   90.00
_cell.angle_gamma   90.00
#
_symmetry.space_group_name_H-M   'P 1'
#
loop_
_entity.id
_entity.type
_entity.pdbx_description
1 polymer ?
#
loop_
_entity_poly.entity_id
_entity_poly.type
_entity_poly.pdbx_seq_one_letter_code
_entity_poly.pdbx_strand_id
1 'polypeptide(L)'
;MPTVEENDPYRQVLVSMVPKAPTIPIFPPLKWTYQNGLYCISETDADKLLDYGENELPLFSHRYEQYLRRMDIILDALAKP
;
A
#
# COMPACT_ATOMS: atom_id res chain seq x y z
N MET A 1 -32.62 -14.67 16.81
CA MET A 1 -31.33 -14.15 16.32
C MET A 1 -30.49 -15.34 15.93
N PRO A 2 -29.89 -15.41 14.72
CA PRO A 2 -28.96 -16.49 14.44
C PRO A 2 -27.71 -16.25 15.29
N THR A 3 -27.50 -17.14 16.26
CA THR A 3 -26.27 -17.25 17.03
C THR A 3 -25.18 -17.71 16.06
N VAL A 4 -24.27 -16.80 15.73
CA VAL A 4 -23.05 -17.14 14.97
C VAL A 4 -22.27 -18.13 15.83
N GLU A 5 -22.09 -19.36 15.32
CA GLU A 5 -21.29 -20.36 16.02
C GLU A 5 -19.85 -19.86 16.14
N GLU A 6 -19.33 -19.86 17.37
CA GLU A 6 -18.02 -19.31 17.74
C GLU A 6 -16.84 -20.04 17.06
N ASN A 7 -17.11 -21.20 16.45
CA ASN A 7 -16.15 -22.05 15.72
C ASN A 7 -16.61 -22.28 14.27
N ASP A 8 -16.62 -21.24 13.44
CA ASP A 8 -16.72 -21.37 11.99
C ASP A 8 -15.30 -21.49 11.38
N PRO A 9 -14.82 -22.71 11.05
CA PRO A 9 -13.50 -22.91 10.48
C PRO A 9 -13.33 -22.27 9.10
N TYR A 10 -14.42 -22.11 8.33
CA TYR A 10 -14.37 -21.45 7.02
C TYR A 10 -14.08 -19.96 7.17
N ARG A 11 -14.76 -19.31 8.12
CA ARG A 11 -14.49 -17.91 8.49
C ARG A 11 -13.08 -17.70 9.02
N GLN A 12 -12.55 -18.61 9.83
CA GLN A 12 -11.16 -18.54 10.31
C GLN A 12 -10.15 -18.63 9.15
N VAL A 13 -10.38 -19.52 8.18
CA VAL A 13 -9.55 -19.60 6.97
C VAL A 13 -9.61 -18.30 6.17
N LEU A 14 -10.80 -17.73 5.94
CA LEU A 14 -10.95 -16.46 5.22
C LEU A 14 -10.22 -15.29 5.90
N VAL A 15 -10.31 -15.21 7.24
CA VAL A 15 -9.55 -14.20 8.02
C VAL A 15 -8.04 -14.42 7.90
N SER A 16 -7.58 -15.68 7.88
CA SER A 16 -6.15 -15.99 7.68
C SER A 16 -5.62 -15.62 6.28
N MET A 17 -6.52 -15.52 5.29
CA MET A 17 -6.19 -15.13 3.92
C MET A 17 -6.18 -13.60 3.72
N VAL A 18 -6.50 -12.80 4.75
CA VAL A 18 -6.44 -11.34 4.69
C VAL A 18 -5.01 -10.92 4.32
N PRO A 19 -4.82 -10.29 3.15
CA PRO A 19 -3.49 -9.87 2.74
C PRO A 19 -2.98 -8.75 3.67
N LYS A 20 -1.66 -8.64 3.81
CA LYS A 20 -1.08 -7.47 4.48
C LYS A 20 -1.32 -6.22 3.61
N ALA A 21 -1.78 -5.14 4.24
CA ALA A 21 -1.92 -3.86 3.55
C ALA A 21 -0.56 -3.38 3.03
N PRO A 22 -0.48 -2.86 1.80
CA PRO A 22 0.75 -2.29 1.29
C PRO A 22 1.12 -1.03 2.08
N THR A 23 2.41 -0.84 2.30
CA THR A 23 2.93 0.33 3.01
C THR A 23 3.11 1.48 2.03
N ILE A 24 2.66 2.67 2.43
CA ILE A 24 2.88 3.90 1.66
C ILE A 24 4.40 4.15 1.63
N PRO A 25 5.01 4.36 0.46
CA PRO A 25 6.43 4.68 0.37
C PRO A 25 6.72 6.00 1.08
N ILE A 26 7.90 6.10 1.69
CA ILE A 26 8.29 7.29 2.46
C ILE A 26 8.99 8.26 1.51
N PHE A 27 8.61 9.53 1.56
CA PHE A 27 9.28 10.55 0.76
C PHE A 27 10.79 10.57 1.04
N PRO A 28 11.64 10.49 0.00
CA PRO A 28 13.07 10.35 0.20
C PRO A 28 13.68 11.62 0.81
N PRO A 29 14.69 11.50 1.69
CA PRO A 29 15.42 12.65 2.18
C PRO A 29 16.26 13.26 1.03
N LEU A 30 16.01 14.53 0.73
CA LEU A 30 16.71 15.28 -0.32
C LEU A 30 17.61 16.36 0.27
N LYS A 31 18.81 16.51 -0.30
CA LYS A 31 19.72 17.59 0.08
C LYS A 31 19.66 18.71 -0.97
N TRP A 32 19.24 19.88 -0.50
CA TRP A 32 19.20 21.09 -1.29
C TRP A 32 20.40 21.95 -0.98
N THR A 33 20.98 22.54 -2.01
CA THR A 33 22.05 23.53 -1.91
C THR A 33 21.61 24.81 -2.59
N TYR A 34 22.13 25.96 -2.15
CA TYR A 34 21.83 27.24 -2.79
C TYR A 34 23.06 27.73 -3.54
N GLN A 35 22.96 27.84 -4.87
CA GLN A 35 24.05 28.23 -5.75
C GLN A 35 23.54 29.16 -6.85
N ASN A 36 24.29 30.21 -7.16
CA ASN A 36 23.96 31.19 -8.23
C ASN A 36 22.54 31.78 -8.12
N GLY A 37 22.02 31.95 -6.90
CA GLY A 37 20.68 32.48 -6.67
C GLY A 37 19.54 31.47 -6.79
N LEU A 38 19.85 30.18 -6.95
CA LEU A 38 18.88 29.10 -7.16
C LEU A 38 19.08 27.96 -6.15
N TYR A 39 18.01 27.26 -5.83
CA TYR A 39 18.08 26.00 -5.11
C TYR A 39 18.36 24.85 -6.08
N CYS A 40 19.41 24.10 -5.80
CA CYS A 40 19.90 22.99 -6.61
C CYS A 40 19.96 21.71 -5.78
N ILE A 41 19.62 20.58 -6.40
CA ILE A 41 19.86 19.25 -5.85
C ILE A 41 20.96 18.56 -6.66
N SER A 42 21.62 17.59 -6.04
CA SER A 42 22.52 16.72 -6.78
C SER A 42 21.73 15.83 -7.74
N GLU A 43 22.39 15.34 -8.80
CA GLU A 43 21.81 14.33 -9.70
C GLU A 43 21.31 13.11 -8.90
N THR A 44 22.10 12.64 -7.93
CA THR A 44 21.70 11.51 -7.07
C THR A 44 20.47 11.77 -6.21
N ASP A 45 20.18 13.02 -5.86
CA ASP A 45 18.96 13.38 -5.13
C ASP A 45 17.77 13.57 -6.10
N ALA A 46 18.03 14.04 -7.32
CA ALA A 46 17.04 14.05 -8.38
C ALA A 46 16.59 12.63 -8.72
N ASP A 47 17.51 11.68 -8.86
CA ASP A 47 17.21 10.27 -9.13
C ASP A 47 16.31 9.65 -8.06
N LYS A 48 16.57 9.93 -6.77
CA LYS A 48 15.71 9.46 -5.67
C LYS A 48 14.30 10.03 -5.77
N LEU A 49 14.20 11.33 -6.10
CA LEU A 49 12.90 11.99 -6.24
C LEU A 49 12.12 11.41 -7.43
N LEU A 50 12.81 11.16 -8.54
CA LEU A 50 12.23 10.53 -9.72
C LEU A 50 11.80 9.09 -9.43
N ASP A 51 12.64 8.29 -8.79
CA ASP A 51 12.31 6.90 -8.42
C ASP A 51 11.08 6.83 -7.50
N TYR A 52 11.01 7.71 -6.50
CA TYR A 52 9.85 7.82 -5.62
C TYR A 52 8.56 8.15 -6.41
N GLY A 53 8.65 9.12 -7.33
CA GLY A 53 7.51 9.60 -8.10
C GLY A 53 7.05 8.66 -9.22
N GLU A 54 8.01 8.06 -9.93
CA GLU A 54 7.77 7.31 -11.18
C GLU A 54 7.72 5.79 -10.96
N ASN A 55 8.30 5.28 -9.87
CA ASN A 55 8.32 3.85 -9.57
C ASN A 55 7.60 3.52 -8.27
N GLU A 56 8.01 4.09 -7.14
CA GLU A 56 7.48 3.66 -5.83
C GLU A 56 5.98 3.99 -5.65
N LEU A 57 5.57 5.22 -5.97
CA LEU A 57 4.18 5.64 -5.87
C LEU A 57 3.25 4.85 -6.82
N PRO A 58 3.57 4.69 -8.12
CA PRO A 58 2.76 3.85 -9.01
C PRO A 58 2.69 2.39 -8.57
N LEU A 59 3.80 1.83 -8.10
CA LEU A 59 3.83 0.47 -7.58
C LEU A 59 2.96 0.32 -6.33
N PHE A 60 3.00 1.29 -5.41
CA PHE A 60 2.10 1.33 -4.26
C PHE A 60 0.64 1.39 -4.70
N SER A 61 0.29 2.30 -5.61
CA SER A 61 -1.07 2.45 -6.13
C SER A 61 -1.59 1.13 -6.71
N HIS A 62 -0.79 0.46 -7.55
CA HIS A 62 -1.14 -0.85 -8.10
C HIS A 62 -1.36 -1.90 -7.00
N ARG A 63 -0.44 -1.99 -6.03
CA ARG A 63 -0.56 -2.96 -4.92
C ARG A 63 -1.78 -2.67 -4.04
N TYR A 64 -2.11 -1.40 -3.84
CA TYR A 64 -3.26 -0.97 -3.06
C TYR A 64 -4.58 -1.34 -3.75
N GLU A 65 -4.68 -1.15 -5.07
CA GLU A 65 -5.84 -1.62 -5.83
C GLU A 65 -6.01 -3.15 -5.75
N GLN A 66 -4.92 -3.91 -5.86
CA GLN A 66 -4.97 -5.37 -5.71
C GLN A 66 -5.38 -5.79 -4.30
N TYR A 67 -4.90 -5.08 -3.28
CA TYR A 67 -5.30 -5.28 -1.89
C TYR A 67 -6.80 -5.05 -1.70
N LEU A 68 -7.34 -3.94 -2.20
CA LEU A 68 -8.77 -3.62 -2.11
C LEU A 68 -9.63 -4.71 -2.77
N ARG A 69 -9.28 -5.12 -4.00
CA ARG A 69 -10.02 -6.18 -4.71
C ARG A 69 -10.04 -7.49 -3.92
N ARG A 70 -8.93 -7.86 -3.27
CA ARG A 70 -8.86 -9.07 -2.43
C ARG A 70 -9.69 -8.94 -1.16
N MET A 71 -9.65 -7.76 -0.52
CA MET A 71 -10.46 -7.49 0.66
C MET A 71 -11.96 -7.55 0.33
N ASP A 72 -12.39 -6.98 -0.79
CA ASP A 72 -13.78 -7.03 -1.23
C ASP A 72 -14.25 -8.49 -1.41
N ILE A 73 -13.45 -9.34 -2.05
CA ILE A 73 -13.76 -10.77 -2.20
C ILE A 73 -13.92 -11.48 -0.84
N ILE A 74 -13.02 -11.20 0.11
CA ILE A 74 -13.06 -11.81 1.45
C ILE A 74 -14.31 -11.32 2.19
N LEU A 75 -14.60 -10.02 2.15
CA LEU A 75 -15.76 -9.43 2.82
C LEU A 75 -17.08 -9.94 2.22
N ASP A 76 -17.17 -10.04 0.90
CA ASP A 76 -18.33 -10.62 0.20
C ASP A 76 -18.55 -12.09 0.57
N ALA A 77 -17.46 -12.87 0.72
CA ALA A 77 -17.54 -14.27 1.15
C ALA A 77 -18.00 -14.40 2.61
N LEU A 78 -17.57 -13.49 3.49
CA LEU A 78 -17.97 -13.46 4.89
C LEU A 78 -19.38 -12.92 5.13
N ALA A 79 -19.92 -12.12 4.20
CA ALA A 79 -21.26 -11.55 4.28
C ALA A 79 -22.36 -12.53 3.83
N LYS A 80 -22.00 -13.60 3.10
CA LYS A 80 -22.94 -14.65 2.71
C LYS A 80 -23.21 -15.57 3.92
N PRO A 81 -24.49 -15.88 4.20
CA PRO A 81 -24.89 -16.69 5.35
C PRO A 81 -24.45 -18.14 5.24
#